data_AF-A3LTD4-F1
#
_entry.id   AF-A3LTD4-F1
#
_cell.length_a   1.000
_cell.length_b   1.000
_cell.length_c   1.000
_cell.angle_alpha   90.00
_cell.angle_beta   90.00
_cell.angle_gamma   90.00
#
_symmetry.space_group_name_H-M   'P 1'
#
loop_
_entity.id
_entity.type
_entity.pdbx_description
1 polymer ?
#
loop_
_entity_poly.entity_id
_entity_poly.type
_entity_poly.pdbx_seq_one_letter_code
_entity_poly.pdbx_strand_id
1 'polypeptide(L)'
;MTLAHRIKKGALLLLILLFGTFSFYYLKSYDSLVQLQSSLAKQNFIPISHYPSSEPLVIFPKVYNHFTGNFTDLYHFQYTHDTVKPRNVVQYSGNSSTLSRRIVDQNFKQHPLIVFDSNNEQEECSKLKDSRIMEISAYEELDRSLEPMVTQLLYQLENDEAFFEMKDVFMKEIQRQQEEGILHKHFFKFGGTSVWLKEHGVHFMISRVVFSLKGFRNAAIVSLAYAQIFNDNWEEMKDVELIFPSRSPHSDEPIVYKSMKFPSFLPIPYYQNFDYRESRFYGPEDPRLLLVKNSLGHEEPLMVFNAFQRKINQTSLSEEGQMNVTFGFYRSMFLCWPFQFQTGKGDIEGVRNETTDHIVYNKIVELRRDNTQRLKKQKNWTPFIDLTERDDNYDKHIYFVYRWSSLEILKCKLTDFSKVGESQCLFVYKRETKQKDDIDVGSLRGGTELLQVDVGGHKAWVGFPRAHIKYCGCGRAMYRPNLAVLTQHGREYKISYVSSFISLDVKIIGWMNPDVECVEKDPSVMLPNGISSWETIGEVDYLTLTISVTDESNHIIQIKNLLEHIKQMTTTENPTLGFNDNAIDCAIKQSKNFCKKYGDSQRKMQKEKKLMEDNED
;
A
#
# COMPACT_ATOMS: atom_id res chain seq x y z
N MET A 1 -15.54 51.78 -53.04
CA MET A 1 -15.44 51.48 -51.59
C MET A 1 -14.03 51.01 -51.28
N THR A 2 -13.31 51.77 -50.45
CA THR A 2 -11.85 51.70 -50.26
C THR A 2 -11.39 50.51 -49.43
N LEU A 3 -10.15 50.07 -49.67
CA LEU A 3 -9.43 48.97 -48.98
C LEU A 3 -9.51 49.06 -47.44
N ALA A 4 -9.56 50.28 -46.89
CA ALA A 4 -9.75 50.57 -45.47
C ALA A 4 -11.08 50.03 -44.90
N HIS A 5 -12.13 49.93 -45.71
CA HIS A 5 -13.44 49.43 -45.28
C HIS A 5 -13.49 47.89 -45.22
N ARG A 6 -12.67 47.19 -46.01
CA ARG A 6 -12.54 45.72 -45.94
C ARG A 6 -11.70 45.28 -44.73
N ILE A 7 -10.64 46.01 -44.40
CA ILE A 7 -9.80 45.72 -43.22
C ILE A 7 -10.58 45.92 -41.91
N LYS A 8 -11.40 46.98 -41.82
CA LYS A 8 -12.26 47.21 -40.65
C LYS A 8 -13.32 46.13 -40.44
N LYS A 9 -13.92 45.61 -41.52
CA LYS A 9 -14.89 44.49 -41.42
C LYS A 9 -14.22 43.17 -41.03
N GLY A 10 -13.02 42.89 -41.55
CA GLY A 10 -12.24 41.71 -41.17
C GLY A 10 -11.81 41.70 -39.71
N ALA A 11 -11.30 42.84 -39.21
CA ALA A 11 -10.88 42.99 -37.81
C ALA A 11 -12.06 42.87 -36.82
N LEU A 12 -13.23 43.42 -37.18
CA LEU A 12 -14.44 43.31 -36.36
C LEU A 12 -14.94 41.86 -36.26
N LEU A 13 -14.92 41.11 -37.37
CA LEU A 13 -15.28 39.69 -37.38
C LEU A 13 -14.32 38.83 -36.54
N LEU A 14 -13.04 39.14 -36.56
CA LEU A 14 -12.02 38.43 -35.78
C LEU A 14 -12.15 38.71 -34.27
N LEU A 15 -12.49 39.95 -33.91
CA LEU A 15 -12.81 40.34 -32.52
C LEU A 15 -14.06 39.65 -32.00
N ILE A 16 -15.12 39.54 -32.82
CA ILE A 16 -16.36 38.83 -32.45
C ILE A 16 -16.10 37.33 -32.28
N LEU A 17 -15.28 36.72 -33.14
CA LEU A 17 -14.88 35.32 -33.00
C LEU A 17 -14.04 35.08 -31.74
N LEU A 18 -13.06 35.94 -31.44
CA LEU A 18 -12.25 35.85 -30.23
C LEU A 18 -13.09 36.02 -28.96
N PHE A 19 -14.00 37.00 -28.94
CA PHE A 19 -14.93 37.20 -27.81
C PHE A 19 -15.89 36.01 -27.66
N GLY A 20 -16.38 35.44 -28.77
CA GLY A 20 -17.22 34.25 -28.76
C GLY A 20 -16.48 33.03 -28.21
N THR A 21 -15.23 32.80 -28.63
CA THR A 21 -14.41 31.69 -28.11
C THR A 21 -14.03 31.87 -26.65
N PHE A 22 -13.70 33.10 -26.22
CA PHE A 22 -13.36 33.39 -24.84
C PHE A 22 -14.59 33.29 -23.93
N SER A 23 -15.74 33.81 -24.38
CA SER A 23 -17.00 33.68 -23.65
C SER A 23 -17.45 32.22 -23.55
N PHE A 24 -17.26 31.41 -24.60
CA PHE A 24 -17.56 29.98 -24.58
C PHE A 24 -16.62 29.20 -23.64
N TYR A 25 -15.33 29.52 -23.64
CA TYR A 25 -14.36 28.92 -22.69
C TYR A 25 -14.66 29.33 -21.24
N TYR A 26 -15.02 30.60 -21.02
CA TYR A 26 -15.37 31.12 -19.70
C TYR A 26 -16.69 30.53 -19.20
N LEU A 27 -17.70 30.38 -20.06
CA LEU A 27 -18.96 29.70 -19.75
C LEU A 27 -18.74 28.22 -19.43
N LYS A 28 -17.89 27.52 -20.19
CA LYS A 28 -17.59 26.10 -19.95
C LYS A 28 -16.80 25.89 -18.65
N SER A 29 -15.85 26.78 -18.35
CA SER A 29 -15.10 26.79 -17.08
C SER A 29 -15.99 27.13 -15.88
N TYR A 30 -16.90 28.10 -16.05
CA TYR A 30 -17.89 28.47 -15.05
C TYR A 30 -18.91 27.34 -14.80
N ASP A 31 -19.43 26.71 -15.85
CA ASP A 31 -20.32 25.54 -15.71
C ASP A 31 -19.64 24.36 -15.03
N SER A 32 -18.34 24.16 -15.27
CA SER A 32 -17.55 23.11 -14.60
C SER A 32 -17.37 23.40 -13.10
N LEU A 33 -17.08 24.66 -12.74
CA LEU A 33 -16.99 25.12 -11.35
C LEU A 33 -18.35 25.12 -10.63
N VAL A 34 -19.42 25.48 -11.33
CA VAL A 34 -20.80 25.46 -10.82
C VAL A 34 -21.33 24.03 -10.72
N GLN A 35 -20.91 23.10 -11.60
CA GLN A 35 -21.16 21.66 -11.41
C GLN A 35 -20.39 21.10 -10.21
N LEU A 36 -19.17 21.56 -9.94
CA LEU A 36 -18.43 21.20 -8.72
C LEU A 36 -19.14 21.75 -7.47
N GLN A 37 -19.51 23.03 -7.46
CA GLN A 37 -20.26 23.63 -6.36
C GLN A 37 -21.64 22.99 -6.19
N SER A 38 -22.36 22.67 -7.26
CA SER A 38 -23.70 22.10 -7.18
C SER A 38 -23.72 20.59 -6.91
N SER A 39 -22.68 19.84 -7.30
CA SER A 39 -22.48 18.44 -6.88
C SER A 39 -22.05 18.35 -5.41
N LEU A 40 -21.27 19.32 -4.92
CA LEU A 40 -20.93 19.46 -3.50
C LEU A 40 -22.08 20.03 -2.65
N ALA A 41 -23.04 20.76 -3.24
CA ALA A 41 -24.06 21.53 -2.52
C ALA A 41 -25.51 21.03 -2.64
N LYS A 42 -25.78 19.80 -3.10
CA LYS A 42 -27.16 19.27 -3.21
C LYS A 42 -27.53 18.04 -2.40
N GLN A 43 -26.63 17.53 -1.57
CA GLN A 43 -26.96 16.68 -0.43
C GLN A 43 -26.10 17.17 0.74
N ASN A 44 -26.70 17.46 1.90
CA ASN A 44 -25.97 17.82 3.12
C ASN A 44 -25.22 16.58 3.63
N PHE A 45 -24.18 16.18 2.91
CA PHE A 45 -23.31 15.09 3.25
C PHE A 45 -22.37 15.53 4.37
N ILE A 46 -22.35 14.76 5.47
CA ILE A 46 -21.46 15.01 6.59
C ILE A 46 -20.22 14.12 6.41
N PRO A 47 -19.03 14.70 6.09
CA PRO A 47 -17.79 13.94 6.03
C PRO A 47 -17.38 13.46 7.43
N ILE A 48 -16.54 12.42 7.51
CA ILE A 48 -16.08 11.90 8.81
C ILE A 48 -15.21 12.93 9.53
N SER A 49 -14.50 13.80 8.81
CA SER A 49 -13.77 14.94 9.36
C SER A 49 -14.61 15.96 10.14
N HIS A 50 -15.95 15.88 10.08
CA HIS A 50 -16.84 16.67 10.93
C HIS A 50 -16.83 16.22 12.41
N TYR A 51 -16.52 14.94 12.67
CA TYR A 51 -16.53 14.38 14.01
C TYR A 51 -15.14 14.53 14.66
N PRO A 52 -15.04 14.88 15.96
CA PRO A 52 -13.76 14.98 16.64
C PRO A 52 -13.01 13.65 16.64
N SER A 53 -11.76 13.66 16.21
CA SER A 53 -10.92 12.46 16.11
C SER A 53 -10.54 11.83 17.46
N SER A 54 -10.72 12.57 18.57
CA SER A 54 -10.45 12.11 19.93
C SER A 54 -11.68 11.61 20.69
N GLU A 55 -12.89 11.73 20.12
CA GLU A 55 -14.11 11.20 20.73
C GLU A 55 -14.45 9.81 20.15
N PRO A 56 -15.03 8.89 20.95
CA PRO A 56 -15.50 7.59 20.45
C PRO A 56 -16.51 7.79 19.32
N LEU A 57 -16.37 7.08 18.20
CA LEU A 57 -17.28 7.14 17.05
C LEU A 57 -17.61 5.74 16.51
N VAL A 58 -18.89 5.44 16.29
CA VAL A 58 -19.35 4.19 15.65
C VAL A 58 -19.88 4.51 14.26
N ILE A 59 -19.34 3.84 13.24
CA ILE A 59 -19.69 4.09 11.83
C ILE A 59 -20.34 2.84 11.23
N PHE A 60 -21.63 2.95 10.92
CA PHE A 60 -22.35 2.01 10.07
C PHE A 60 -22.09 2.32 8.60
N PRO A 61 -21.97 1.29 7.74
CA PRO A 61 -21.68 1.49 6.33
C PRO A 61 -22.91 2.04 5.61
N LYS A 62 -22.69 2.80 4.55
CA LYS A 62 -23.75 3.35 3.69
C LYS A 62 -24.68 2.25 3.15
N VAL A 63 -24.14 1.08 2.78
CA VAL A 63 -24.90 -0.11 2.34
C VAL A 63 -25.70 -0.84 3.43
N TYR A 64 -25.78 -0.34 4.67
CA TYR A 64 -26.65 -0.92 5.72
C TYR A 64 -28.14 -0.67 5.39
N ASN A 65 -28.66 -1.35 4.37
CA ASN A 65 -29.90 -1.00 3.68
C ASN A 65 -31.18 -1.58 4.31
N HIS A 66 -31.06 -2.48 5.28
CA HIS A 66 -32.22 -3.19 5.85
C HIS A 66 -32.82 -2.53 7.09
N PHE A 67 -32.24 -1.42 7.55
CA PHE A 67 -32.65 -0.78 8.78
C PHE A 67 -32.96 0.71 8.57
N THR A 68 -34.16 1.10 8.94
CA THR A 68 -34.65 2.48 8.88
C THR A 68 -34.91 3.07 10.26
N GLY A 69 -34.50 2.37 11.32
CA GLY A 69 -34.68 2.79 12.71
C GLY A 69 -33.54 3.67 13.22
N ASN A 70 -33.46 3.81 14.54
CA ASN A 70 -32.38 4.54 15.20
C ASN A 70 -31.13 3.65 15.34
N PHE A 71 -30.03 4.06 14.69
CA PHE A 71 -28.77 3.32 14.71
C PHE A 71 -28.14 3.23 16.10
N THR A 72 -28.40 4.21 16.98
CA THR A 72 -27.97 4.16 18.38
C THR A 72 -28.64 2.99 19.11
N ASP A 73 -29.96 2.85 18.97
CA ASP A 73 -30.73 1.79 19.63
C ASP A 73 -30.31 0.41 19.09
N LEU A 74 -30.11 0.31 17.77
CA LEU A 74 -29.58 -0.90 17.13
C LEU A 74 -28.20 -1.26 17.68
N TYR A 75 -27.31 -0.28 17.81
CA TYR A 75 -25.96 -0.50 18.30
C TYR A 75 -25.96 -1.02 19.74
N HIS A 76 -26.70 -0.37 20.64
CA HIS A 76 -26.81 -0.83 22.03
C HIS A 76 -27.44 -2.22 22.14
N PHE A 77 -28.46 -2.52 21.33
CA PHE A 77 -29.12 -3.82 21.34
C PHE A 77 -28.23 -4.96 20.83
N GLN A 78 -27.51 -4.74 19.72
CA GLN A 78 -26.80 -5.80 19.01
C GLN A 78 -25.33 -5.95 19.44
N TYR A 79 -24.68 -4.86 19.86
CA TYR A 79 -23.24 -4.84 20.12
C TYR A 79 -22.89 -4.49 21.58
N THR A 80 -23.88 -4.21 22.44
CA THR A 80 -23.75 -4.12 23.92
C THR A 80 -22.61 -3.24 24.44
N HIS A 81 -22.65 -1.93 24.16
CA HIS A 81 -21.72 -0.95 24.74
C HIS A 81 -22.45 0.30 25.25
N ASP A 82 -22.63 0.41 26.57
CA ASP A 82 -23.42 1.47 27.24
C ASP A 82 -22.73 2.85 27.31
N THR A 83 -21.53 3.01 26.73
CA THR A 83 -20.68 4.20 26.96
C THR A 83 -20.62 5.18 25.79
N VAL A 84 -21.12 4.82 24.59
CA VAL A 84 -21.06 5.71 23.41
C VAL A 84 -22.25 6.66 23.41
N LYS A 85 -22.00 7.96 23.27
CA LYS A 85 -23.07 8.97 23.17
C LYS A 85 -23.88 8.76 21.89
N PRO A 86 -25.22 8.93 21.90
CA PRO A 86 -26.05 8.75 20.70
C PRO A 86 -25.60 9.54 19.47
N ARG A 87 -25.12 10.78 19.66
CA ARG A 87 -24.61 11.64 18.58
C ARG A 87 -23.35 11.09 17.88
N ASN A 88 -22.68 10.10 18.48
CA ASN A 88 -21.47 9.48 17.99
C ASN A 88 -21.74 8.08 17.38
N VAL A 89 -23.00 7.70 17.17
CA VAL A 89 -23.38 6.51 16.41
C VAL A 89 -24.02 6.95 15.10
N VAL A 90 -23.35 6.72 13.98
CA VAL A 90 -23.72 7.32 12.70
C VAL A 90 -23.74 6.27 11.58
N GLN A 91 -24.67 6.41 10.65
CA GLN A 91 -24.57 5.77 9.35
C GLN A 91 -23.86 6.72 8.40
N TYR A 92 -22.79 6.25 7.77
CA TYR A 92 -22.09 7.06 6.79
C TYR A 92 -23.03 7.35 5.62
N SER A 93 -23.23 8.63 5.37
CA SER A 93 -24.05 9.12 4.27
C SER A 93 -23.24 9.95 3.28
N GLY A 94 -21.96 10.20 3.53
CA GLY A 94 -21.14 11.15 2.80
C GLY A 94 -20.80 10.78 1.35
N ASN A 95 -20.02 11.67 0.71
CA ASN A 95 -19.51 11.44 -0.65
C ASN A 95 -18.48 10.30 -0.66
N SER A 96 -18.66 9.34 -1.55
CA SER A 96 -17.73 8.22 -1.75
C SER A 96 -16.34 8.62 -2.27
N SER A 97 -16.12 9.89 -2.62
CA SER A 97 -14.81 10.43 -3.04
C SER A 97 -13.83 10.59 -1.88
N THR A 98 -12.56 10.34 -2.15
CA THR A 98 -11.43 10.60 -1.23
C THR A 98 -11.01 12.06 -1.16
N LEU A 99 -11.44 12.88 -2.13
CA LEU A 99 -10.93 14.23 -2.31
C LEU A 99 -11.57 15.22 -1.34
N SER A 100 -10.86 15.54 -0.27
CA SER A 100 -11.19 16.64 0.63
C SER A 100 -10.63 17.98 0.12
N ARG A 101 -11.19 19.09 0.62
CA ARG A 101 -10.61 20.43 0.39
C ARG A 101 -9.16 20.50 0.85
N ARG A 102 -8.82 19.79 1.93
CA ARG A 102 -7.45 19.68 2.43
C ARG A 102 -6.49 19.07 1.40
N ILE A 103 -6.93 18.21 0.48
CA ILE A 103 -6.08 17.64 -0.59
C ILE A 103 -6.06 18.56 -1.82
N VAL A 104 -7.23 19.06 -2.23
CA VAL A 104 -7.37 19.84 -3.46
C VAL A 104 -6.70 21.22 -3.36
N ASP A 105 -6.82 21.88 -2.20
CA ASP A 105 -6.37 23.25 -1.97
C ASP A 105 -4.90 23.33 -1.48
N GLN A 106 -4.15 22.22 -1.49
CA GLN A 106 -2.74 22.23 -1.11
C GLN A 106 -1.88 23.01 -2.11
N ASN A 107 -0.73 23.49 -1.63
CA ASN A 107 0.30 24.02 -2.50
C ASN A 107 1.08 22.88 -3.16
N PHE A 108 1.06 22.86 -4.48
CA PHE A 108 1.84 21.93 -5.30
C PHE A 108 3.04 22.65 -5.91
N LYS A 109 4.17 21.94 -5.96
CA LYS A 109 5.40 22.40 -6.62
C LYS A 109 5.79 21.45 -7.73
N GLN A 110 6.49 22.00 -8.73
CA GLN A 110 7.07 21.22 -9.81
C GLN A 110 8.21 20.33 -9.30
N HIS A 111 8.20 19.07 -9.71
CA HIS A 111 9.18 18.05 -9.37
C HIS A 111 9.65 17.32 -10.65
N PRO A 112 10.96 17.23 -10.91
CA PRO A 112 11.46 16.61 -12.11
C PRO A 112 11.35 15.08 -12.06
N LEU A 113 10.80 14.50 -13.13
CA LEU A 113 10.66 13.07 -13.31
C LEU A 113 11.42 12.63 -14.57
N ILE A 114 12.40 11.73 -14.40
CA ILE A 114 13.12 11.13 -15.53
C ILE A 114 12.55 9.73 -15.76
N VAL A 115 11.94 9.53 -16.92
CA VAL A 115 11.36 8.24 -17.35
C VAL A 115 12.14 7.66 -18.53
N PHE A 116 12.07 6.34 -18.68
CA PHE A 116 12.66 5.61 -19.78
C PHE A 116 11.55 4.87 -20.51
N ASP A 117 11.43 5.15 -21.81
CA ASP A 117 10.45 4.59 -22.73
C ASP A 117 10.95 3.26 -23.29
N SER A 118 10.15 2.21 -23.17
CA SER A 118 10.44 0.90 -23.75
C SER A 118 10.04 0.77 -25.22
N ASN A 119 9.35 1.76 -25.81
CA ASN A 119 8.88 1.72 -27.19
C ASN A 119 9.98 1.86 -28.26
N ASN A 120 11.24 1.78 -27.85
CA ASN A 120 12.41 1.79 -28.72
C ASN A 120 13.37 0.68 -28.29
N GLU A 121 13.86 -0.11 -29.24
CA GLU A 121 14.79 -1.22 -28.98
C GLU A 121 16.25 -0.79 -28.81
N GLN A 122 16.54 0.51 -28.93
CA GLN A 122 17.89 1.04 -28.75
C GLN A 122 18.42 0.79 -27.34
N GLU A 123 19.64 0.27 -27.24
CA GLU A 123 20.33 0.06 -25.96
C GLU A 123 20.85 1.38 -25.35
N GLU A 124 20.95 2.45 -26.16
CA GLU A 124 21.48 3.73 -25.70
C GLU A 124 20.45 4.47 -24.83
N CYS A 125 20.72 4.55 -23.52
CA CYS A 125 19.81 5.20 -22.57
C CYS A 125 19.45 6.66 -22.88
N SER A 126 20.28 7.39 -23.64
CA SER A 126 19.97 8.76 -24.05
C SER A 126 18.75 8.83 -24.98
N LYS A 127 18.48 7.75 -25.72
CA LYS A 127 17.42 7.61 -26.73
C LYS A 127 16.10 7.13 -26.13
N LEU A 128 16.17 6.44 -24.99
CA LEU A 128 15.01 6.00 -24.23
C LEU A 128 14.56 7.04 -23.20
N LYS A 129 15.44 7.97 -22.83
CA LYS A 129 15.19 8.94 -21.77
C LYS A 129 14.20 10.01 -22.21
N ASP A 130 13.16 10.19 -21.40
CA ASP A 130 12.23 11.31 -21.45
C ASP A 130 12.21 12.03 -20.09
N SER A 131 12.07 13.36 -20.11
CA SER A 131 12.10 14.21 -18.92
C SER A 131 10.77 14.94 -18.80
N ARG A 132 10.06 14.67 -17.71
CA ARG A 132 8.75 15.22 -17.37
C ARG A 132 8.85 16.06 -16.10
N ILE A 133 7.84 16.88 -15.87
CA ILE A 133 7.69 17.66 -14.66
C ILE A 133 6.34 17.26 -14.07
N MET A 134 6.35 16.58 -12.93
CA MET A 134 5.16 16.26 -12.16
C MET A 134 4.94 17.30 -11.06
N GLU A 135 3.73 17.37 -10.51
CA GLU A 135 3.42 18.26 -9.39
C GLU A 135 3.28 17.45 -8.11
N ILE A 136 3.94 17.89 -7.02
CA ILE A 136 3.88 17.24 -5.71
C ILE A 136 3.56 18.24 -4.61
N SER A 137 2.86 17.79 -3.57
CA SER A 137 2.70 18.54 -2.33
C SER A 137 3.97 18.47 -1.46
N ALA A 138 3.96 19.20 -0.34
CA ALA A 138 4.82 18.82 0.78
C ALA A 138 4.39 17.45 1.32
N TYR A 139 5.34 16.68 1.83
CA TYR A 139 5.02 15.44 2.54
C TYR A 139 4.53 15.77 3.96
N GLU A 140 3.58 14.98 4.45
CA GLU A 140 3.11 15.01 5.83
C GLU A 140 3.55 13.73 6.53
N GLU A 141 4.15 13.88 7.70
CA GLU A 141 4.52 12.77 8.55
C GLU A 141 3.37 12.39 9.47
N LEU A 142 2.97 11.13 9.45
CA LEU A 142 1.92 10.60 10.33
C LEU A 142 2.46 10.40 11.75
N ASP A 143 1.55 10.43 12.72
CA ASP A 143 1.87 10.35 14.15
C ASP A 143 2.79 9.16 14.48
N ARG A 144 3.95 9.46 15.07
CA ARG A 144 4.97 8.51 15.49
C ARG A 144 4.76 7.98 16.91
N SER A 145 3.79 8.52 17.67
CA SER A 145 3.54 8.10 19.05
C SER A 145 3.36 6.58 19.14
N LEU A 146 4.11 5.99 20.08
CA LEU A 146 4.13 4.54 20.32
C LEU A 146 3.26 4.18 21.53
N GLU A 147 3.02 5.12 22.43
CA GLU A 147 2.30 4.91 23.68
C GLU A 147 0.86 4.43 23.47
N PRO A 148 0.04 5.05 22.59
CA PRO A 148 -1.32 4.55 22.34
C PRO A 148 -1.30 3.15 21.71
N MET A 149 -0.37 2.91 20.79
CA MET A 149 -0.19 1.62 20.13
C MET A 149 0.22 0.53 21.12
N VAL A 150 1.19 0.80 21.99
CA VAL A 150 1.65 -0.16 23.01
C VAL A 150 0.55 -0.43 24.04
N THR A 151 -0.21 0.59 24.43
CA THR A 151 -1.38 0.43 25.30
C THR A 151 -2.41 -0.51 24.66
N GLN A 152 -2.69 -0.32 23.38
CA GLN A 152 -3.59 -1.21 22.63
C GLN A 152 -3.04 -2.65 22.56
N LEU A 153 -1.73 -2.83 22.36
CA LEU A 153 -1.10 -4.16 22.36
C LEU A 153 -1.26 -4.84 23.72
N LEU A 154 -1.00 -4.13 24.81
CA LEU A 154 -1.16 -4.67 26.17
C LEU A 154 -2.61 -5.08 26.44
N TYR A 155 -3.57 -4.25 26.04
CA TYR A 155 -4.99 -4.57 26.14
C TYR A 155 -5.34 -5.85 25.38
N GLN A 156 -4.90 -5.99 24.13
CA GLN A 156 -5.17 -7.19 23.33
C GLN A 156 -4.43 -8.43 23.86
N LEU A 157 -3.19 -8.27 24.33
CA LEU A 157 -2.48 -9.35 24.99
C LEU A 157 -3.31 -9.88 26.15
N GLU A 158 -3.96 -9.05 26.95
CA GLU A 158 -4.77 -9.49 28.10
C GLU A 158 -6.15 -10.05 27.71
N ASN A 159 -6.81 -9.46 26.70
CA ASN A 159 -8.25 -9.65 26.46
C ASN A 159 -8.60 -10.37 25.14
N ASP A 160 -7.65 -10.56 24.23
CA ASP A 160 -7.87 -11.21 22.91
C ASP A 160 -7.12 -12.55 22.85
N GLU A 161 -7.86 -13.66 22.77
CA GLU A 161 -7.32 -15.02 22.74
C GLU A 161 -6.27 -15.22 21.64
N ALA A 162 -6.42 -14.54 20.49
CA ALA A 162 -5.48 -14.60 19.38
C ALA A 162 -4.07 -14.11 19.75
N PHE A 163 -3.96 -13.31 20.82
CA PHE A 163 -2.69 -12.74 21.30
C PHE A 163 -2.13 -13.47 22.52
N PHE A 164 -2.84 -14.44 23.11
CA PHE A 164 -2.44 -15.06 24.38
C PHE A 164 -1.10 -15.79 24.31
N GLU A 165 -0.80 -16.45 23.19
CA GLU A 165 0.48 -17.14 23.00
C GLU A 165 1.69 -16.17 23.00
N MET A 166 1.47 -14.86 22.85
CA MET A 166 2.51 -13.82 22.86
C MET A 166 2.73 -13.18 24.24
N LYS A 167 1.83 -13.40 25.21
CA LYS A 167 1.84 -12.75 26.54
C LYS A 167 3.22 -12.75 27.18
N ASP A 168 3.84 -13.93 27.26
CA ASP A 168 5.11 -14.12 27.98
C ASP A 168 6.30 -13.38 27.35
N VAL A 169 6.25 -13.13 26.04
CA VAL A 169 7.32 -12.44 25.31
C VAL A 169 7.24 -10.93 25.52
N PHE A 170 6.01 -10.39 25.59
CA PHE A 170 5.78 -8.95 25.56
C PHE A 170 5.55 -8.35 26.95
N MET A 171 4.68 -8.94 27.78
CA MET A 171 4.11 -8.26 28.95
C MET A 171 5.16 -7.74 29.94
N LYS A 172 6.10 -8.60 30.36
CA LYS A 172 7.14 -8.21 31.32
C LYS A 172 8.10 -7.15 30.78
N GLU A 173 8.37 -7.22 29.49
CA GLU A 173 9.39 -6.39 28.85
C GLU A 173 8.83 -5.03 28.44
N ILE A 174 7.58 -4.97 27.95
CA ILE A 174 6.90 -3.71 27.62
C ILE A 174 6.76 -2.81 28.85
N GLN A 175 6.31 -3.35 29.98
CA GLN A 175 6.09 -2.57 31.21
C GLN A 175 7.39 -1.88 31.64
N ARG A 176 8.49 -2.65 31.71
CA ARG A 176 9.83 -2.12 31.99
C ARG A 176 10.25 -1.03 31.00
N GLN A 177 10.02 -1.25 29.69
CA GLN A 177 10.38 -0.29 28.64
C GLN A 177 9.56 1.01 28.71
N GLN A 178 8.31 0.95 29.14
CA GLN A 178 7.46 2.11 29.38
C GLN A 178 7.98 2.93 30.57
N GLU A 179 8.27 2.28 31.69
CA GLU A 179 8.82 2.92 32.89
C GLU A 179 10.16 3.62 32.61
N GLU A 180 11.01 3.02 31.77
CA GLU A 180 12.31 3.57 31.38
C GLU A 180 12.24 4.59 30.23
N GLY A 181 11.08 4.77 29.58
CA GLY A 181 10.93 5.71 28.45
C GLY A 181 11.70 5.29 27.19
N ILE A 182 11.93 3.99 26.98
CA ILE A 182 12.78 3.47 25.89
C ILE A 182 12.01 2.72 24.80
N LEU A 183 10.68 2.86 24.71
CA LEU A 183 9.85 2.19 23.70
C LEU A 183 10.37 2.36 22.26
N HIS A 184 10.87 3.56 21.91
CA HIS A 184 11.42 3.89 20.60
C HIS A 184 12.64 3.05 20.19
N LYS A 185 13.32 2.40 21.15
CA LYS A 185 14.41 1.47 20.86
C LYS A 185 13.89 0.07 20.52
N HIS A 186 12.70 -0.28 20.96
CA HIS A 186 12.19 -1.65 20.93
C HIS A 186 11.04 -1.83 19.93
N PHE A 187 10.26 -0.79 19.67
CA PHE A 187 9.16 -0.79 18.72
C PHE A 187 9.45 0.14 17.54
N PHE A 188 9.16 -0.34 16.34
CA PHE A 188 9.32 0.44 15.11
C PHE A 188 8.07 0.26 14.24
N LYS A 189 7.35 1.35 13.97
CA LYS A 189 6.11 1.40 13.19
C LYS A 189 6.38 2.04 11.83
N PHE A 190 6.30 1.26 10.77
CA PHE A 190 6.58 1.73 9.40
C PHE A 190 5.83 0.88 8.36
N GLY A 191 6.11 1.08 7.07
CA GLY A 191 5.53 0.24 6.01
C GLY A 191 4.03 0.44 5.83
N GLY A 192 3.51 1.61 6.19
CA GLY A 192 2.10 1.96 6.15
C GLY A 192 1.51 1.94 4.74
N THR A 193 0.38 1.28 4.56
CA THR A 193 -0.39 1.22 3.31
C THR A 193 -1.88 1.40 3.64
N SER A 194 -2.64 2.08 2.79
CA SER A 194 -4.04 2.45 3.08
C SER A 194 -4.93 2.23 1.86
N VAL A 195 -6.21 2.02 2.12
CA VAL A 195 -7.28 2.03 1.11
C VAL A 195 -8.44 2.86 1.59
N TRP A 196 -9.18 3.46 0.67
CA TRP A 196 -10.39 4.21 0.98
C TRP A 196 -11.61 3.30 1.08
N LEU A 197 -12.20 3.20 2.27
CA LEU A 197 -13.45 2.50 2.50
C LEU A 197 -14.61 3.45 2.21
N LYS A 198 -15.02 3.52 0.94
CA LYS A 198 -16.08 4.44 0.47
C LYS A 198 -17.44 4.28 1.16
N GLU A 199 -17.70 3.09 1.71
CA GLU A 199 -18.92 2.79 2.46
C GLU A 199 -18.90 3.38 3.87
N HIS A 200 -17.72 3.74 4.37
CA HIS A 200 -17.49 4.31 5.71
C HIS A 200 -16.98 5.74 5.66
N GLY A 201 -16.45 6.19 4.52
CA GLY A 201 -15.86 7.52 4.36
C GLY A 201 -14.53 7.71 5.08
N VAL A 202 -13.71 6.65 5.14
CA VAL A 202 -12.44 6.65 5.87
C VAL A 202 -11.33 5.94 5.11
N HIS A 203 -10.09 6.33 5.40
CA HIS A 203 -8.89 5.59 5.05
C HIS A 203 -8.64 4.49 6.09
N PHE A 204 -8.64 3.23 5.65
CA PHE A 204 -8.22 2.08 6.46
C PHE A 204 -6.75 1.80 6.17
N MET A 205 -5.90 2.06 7.16
CA MET A 205 -4.45 1.97 7.03
C MET A 205 -3.90 0.83 7.86
N ILE A 206 -3.00 0.04 7.27
CA ILE A 206 -2.21 -0.98 7.97
C ILE A 206 -0.75 -0.56 8.00
N SER A 207 -0.18 -0.51 9.19
CA SER A 207 1.26 -0.33 9.43
C SER A 207 1.89 -1.63 9.92
N ARG A 208 3.12 -1.89 9.49
CA ARG A 208 3.97 -2.94 10.08
C ARG A 208 4.58 -2.41 11.36
N VAL A 209 4.42 -3.16 12.44
CA VAL A 209 5.07 -2.89 13.72
C VAL A 209 6.03 -4.03 14.02
N VAL A 210 7.31 -3.75 14.14
CA VAL A 210 8.30 -4.76 14.54
C VAL A 210 8.77 -4.52 15.97
N PHE A 211 8.96 -5.62 16.70
CA PHE A 211 9.42 -5.61 18.08
C PHE A 211 10.79 -6.29 18.21
N SER A 212 11.71 -5.63 18.91
CA SER A 212 13.08 -6.08 19.17
C SER A 212 13.36 -6.14 20.65
N LEU A 213 13.66 -7.33 21.18
CA LEU A 213 14.13 -7.47 22.57
C LEU A 213 15.47 -6.77 22.81
N LYS A 214 16.34 -6.70 21.80
CA LYS A 214 17.69 -6.15 21.93
C LYS A 214 17.77 -4.63 21.75
N GLY A 215 16.66 -3.98 21.39
CA GLY A 215 16.65 -2.54 21.15
C GLY A 215 17.22 -2.10 19.79
N PHE A 216 17.42 -3.05 18.86
CA PHE A 216 17.96 -2.77 17.52
C PHE A 216 17.00 -3.26 16.43
N ARG A 217 16.77 -2.45 15.38
CA ARG A 217 15.87 -2.79 14.26
C ARG A 217 16.21 -4.10 13.55
N ASN A 218 17.49 -4.39 13.35
CA ASN A 218 17.94 -5.62 12.68
C ASN A 218 17.81 -6.89 13.52
N ALA A 219 17.44 -6.76 14.80
CA ALA A 219 17.26 -7.84 15.75
C ALA A 219 15.77 -8.04 16.15
N ALA A 220 14.84 -7.51 15.36
CA ALA A 220 13.41 -7.73 15.60
C ALA A 220 13.05 -9.22 15.50
N ILE A 221 12.15 -9.66 16.39
CA ILE A 221 11.72 -11.07 16.51
C ILE A 221 10.25 -11.26 16.13
N VAL A 222 9.44 -10.21 16.24
CA VAL A 222 8.01 -10.23 15.93
C VAL A 222 7.69 -9.06 15.01
N SER A 223 6.75 -9.29 14.10
CA SER A 223 6.18 -8.35 13.16
C SER A 223 4.66 -8.48 13.23
N LEU A 224 3.96 -7.40 13.56
CA LEU A 224 2.50 -7.35 13.68
C LEU A 224 1.93 -6.35 12.69
N ALA A 225 0.66 -6.52 12.33
CA ALA A 225 -0.09 -5.58 11.51
C ALA A 225 -0.97 -4.71 12.42
N TYR A 226 -0.69 -3.41 12.45
CA TYR A 226 -1.44 -2.43 13.24
C TYR A 226 -2.37 -1.64 12.31
N ALA A 227 -3.68 -1.79 12.52
CA ALA A 227 -4.71 -1.12 11.75
C ALA A 227 -5.15 0.17 12.42
N GLN A 228 -5.19 1.25 11.64
CA GLN A 228 -5.59 2.60 12.04
C GLN A 228 -6.62 3.13 11.05
N ILE A 229 -7.50 4.01 11.52
CA ILE A 229 -8.50 4.69 10.70
C ILE A 229 -8.16 6.16 10.62
N PHE A 230 -8.18 6.71 9.41
CA PHE A 230 -8.01 8.15 9.17
C PHE A 230 -9.25 8.68 8.47
N ASN A 231 -9.69 9.89 8.83
CA ASN A 231 -10.78 10.56 8.13
C ASN A 231 -10.34 11.09 6.75
N ASP A 232 -11.26 11.73 6.02
CA ASP A 232 -11.02 12.36 4.70
C ASP A 232 -9.96 13.49 4.72
N ASN A 233 -9.61 14.00 5.90
CA ASN A 233 -8.54 14.97 6.10
C ASN A 233 -7.23 14.31 6.57
N TRP A 234 -7.09 12.99 6.53
CA TRP A 234 -5.90 12.28 7.02
C TRP A 234 -5.61 12.49 8.52
N GLU A 235 -6.64 12.75 9.32
CA GLU A 235 -6.51 12.79 10.78
C GLU A 235 -6.88 11.41 11.35
N GLU A 236 -6.02 10.88 12.22
CA GLU A 236 -6.25 9.57 12.85
C GLU A 236 -7.44 9.63 13.82
N MET A 237 -8.42 8.76 13.61
CA MET A 237 -9.53 8.54 14.53
C MET A 237 -9.07 7.60 15.66
N LYS A 238 -8.92 8.13 16.87
CA LYS A 238 -8.26 7.45 18.00
C LYS A 238 -9.13 6.45 18.75
N ASP A 239 -10.45 6.52 18.56
CA ASP A 239 -11.42 5.58 19.12
C ASP A 239 -12.60 5.49 18.14
N VAL A 240 -12.52 4.54 17.20
CA VAL A 240 -13.55 4.34 16.20
C VAL A 240 -13.91 2.88 16.02
N GLU A 241 -15.20 2.58 15.96
CA GLU A 241 -15.71 1.25 15.68
C GLU A 241 -16.37 1.24 14.31
N LEU A 242 -15.87 0.39 13.41
CA LEU A 242 -16.48 0.19 12.11
C LEU A 242 -17.40 -1.02 12.15
N ILE A 243 -18.64 -0.84 11.70
CA ILE A 243 -19.56 -1.94 11.41
C ILE A 243 -19.39 -2.33 9.94
N PHE A 244 -19.22 -3.61 9.62
CA PHE A 244 -18.98 -4.04 8.24
C PHE A 244 -19.63 -5.39 7.94
N PRO A 245 -20.03 -5.64 6.68
CA PRO A 245 -20.51 -6.94 6.26
C PRO A 245 -19.37 -7.96 6.31
N SER A 246 -19.62 -9.11 6.94
CA SER A 246 -18.65 -10.21 7.07
C SER A 246 -19.34 -11.55 6.83
N ARG A 247 -18.57 -12.55 6.40
CA ARG A 247 -19.05 -13.94 6.32
C ARG A 247 -18.76 -14.68 7.61
N SER A 248 -19.68 -15.57 7.99
CA SER A 248 -19.43 -16.50 9.09
C SER A 248 -18.29 -17.46 8.70
N PRO A 249 -17.35 -17.78 9.61
CA PRO A 249 -16.23 -18.68 9.31
C PRO A 249 -16.63 -20.12 8.91
N HIS A 250 -17.89 -20.52 9.14
CA HIS A 250 -18.32 -21.92 9.11
C HIS A 250 -19.49 -22.25 8.16
N SER A 251 -19.97 -21.33 7.30
CA SER A 251 -21.22 -21.60 6.57
C SER A 251 -21.42 -20.77 5.29
N ASP A 252 -22.21 -21.34 4.37
CA ASP A 252 -22.88 -20.63 3.25
C ASP A 252 -24.03 -19.70 3.75
N GLU A 253 -23.98 -19.25 5.00
CA GLU A 253 -25.00 -18.42 5.64
C GLU A 253 -25.00 -16.97 5.15
N PRO A 254 -26.10 -16.22 5.39
CA PRO A 254 -26.22 -14.81 5.03
C PRO A 254 -25.10 -13.95 5.63
N ILE A 255 -24.84 -12.81 4.97
CA ILE A 255 -23.95 -11.76 5.48
C ILE A 255 -24.37 -11.38 6.89
N VAL A 256 -23.43 -11.43 7.84
CA VAL A 256 -23.59 -10.88 9.17
C VAL A 256 -22.81 -9.57 9.27
N TYR A 257 -23.39 -8.56 9.92
CA TYR A 257 -22.63 -7.36 10.25
C TYR A 257 -21.84 -7.61 11.53
N LYS A 258 -20.53 -7.43 11.44
CA LYS A 258 -19.61 -7.48 12.58
C LYS A 258 -19.08 -6.10 12.86
N SER A 259 -18.52 -5.92 14.05
CA SER A 259 -17.84 -4.70 14.44
C SER A 259 -16.37 -4.95 14.77
N MET A 260 -15.54 -3.94 14.57
CA MET A 260 -14.14 -3.92 15.01
C MET A 260 -13.77 -2.51 15.44
N LYS A 261 -13.10 -2.41 16.60
CA LYS A 261 -12.56 -1.15 17.12
C LYS A 261 -11.17 -0.88 16.58
N PHE A 262 -10.88 0.40 16.40
CA PHE A 262 -9.63 0.92 15.90
C PHE A 262 -9.16 2.11 16.76
N PRO A 263 -7.84 2.29 16.89
CA PRO A 263 -6.80 1.46 16.28
C PRO A 263 -6.65 0.09 16.98
N SER A 264 -6.17 -0.92 16.25
CA SER A 264 -6.03 -2.29 16.78
C SER A 264 -4.98 -3.09 16.01
N PHE A 265 -4.28 -4.00 16.70
CA PHE A 265 -3.53 -5.05 16.02
C PHE A 265 -4.50 -6.06 15.43
N LEU A 266 -4.27 -6.44 14.17
CA LEU A 266 -5.08 -7.45 13.50
C LEU A 266 -4.68 -8.85 14.01
N PRO A 267 -5.64 -9.69 14.44
CA PRO A 267 -5.38 -11.08 14.86
C PRO A 267 -5.05 -11.98 13.67
N ILE A 268 -3.95 -11.70 12.96
CA ILE A 268 -3.48 -12.49 11.82
C ILE A 268 -2.77 -13.72 12.39
N PRO A 269 -3.17 -14.94 11.99
CA PRO A 269 -2.49 -16.13 12.45
C PRO A 269 -1.09 -16.18 11.83
N TYR A 270 -0.09 -16.65 12.59
CA TYR A 270 1.24 -16.91 12.07
C TYR A 270 1.96 -18.00 12.86
N TYR A 271 2.94 -18.65 12.23
CA TYR A 271 3.78 -19.62 12.92
C TYR A 271 4.77 -18.88 13.82
N GLN A 272 4.90 -19.33 15.06
CA GLN A 272 5.87 -18.78 16.00
C GLN A 272 6.56 -19.88 16.80
N ASN A 273 7.82 -19.63 17.12
CA ASN A 273 8.58 -20.45 18.05
C ASN A 273 9.59 -19.53 18.77
N PHE A 274 9.21 -19.11 19.97
CA PHE A 274 10.02 -18.17 20.74
C PHE A 274 11.26 -18.80 21.37
N ASP A 275 11.44 -20.12 21.32
CA ASP A 275 12.71 -20.74 21.68
C ASP A 275 13.74 -20.58 20.57
N TYR A 276 13.29 -20.38 19.33
CA TYR A 276 14.13 -20.24 18.14
C TYR A 276 14.09 -18.81 17.58
N ARG A 277 14.86 -17.90 18.18
CA ARG A 277 14.82 -16.45 17.88
C ARG A 277 15.82 -15.98 16.81
N GLU A 278 16.74 -16.84 16.37
CA GLU A 278 17.80 -16.42 15.45
C GLU A 278 17.32 -16.34 13.99
N SER A 279 17.54 -15.18 13.36
CA SER A 279 17.30 -14.93 11.93
C SER A 279 15.87 -15.16 11.44
N ARG A 280 14.88 -15.11 12.34
CA ARG A 280 13.45 -15.26 12.03
C ARG A 280 12.68 -14.04 12.52
N PHE A 281 11.88 -13.48 11.62
CA PHE A 281 10.89 -12.45 11.94
C PHE A 281 9.53 -13.16 11.91
N TYR A 282 8.93 -13.39 13.07
CA TYR A 282 7.63 -14.04 13.14
C TYR A 282 6.51 -13.05 12.83
N GLY A 283 5.45 -13.51 12.17
CA GLY A 283 4.31 -12.68 11.80
C GLY A 283 4.38 -12.03 10.42
N PRO A 284 3.35 -11.24 10.06
CA PRO A 284 3.21 -10.64 8.74
C PRO A 284 4.30 -9.61 8.41
N GLU A 285 4.92 -9.75 7.25
CA GLU A 285 5.93 -8.83 6.72
C GLU A 285 5.49 -8.20 5.38
N ASP A 286 5.97 -6.98 5.15
CA ASP A 286 5.78 -6.19 3.92
C ASP A 286 4.30 -6.16 3.42
N PRO A 287 3.35 -5.68 4.25
CA PRO A 287 1.94 -5.67 3.88
C PRO A 287 1.70 -4.74 2.68
N ARG A 288 0.79 -5.16 1.80
CA ARG A 288 0.22 -4.39 0.68
C ARG A 288 -1.28 -4.48 0.72
N LEU A 289 -1.97 -3.36 0.61
CA LEU A 289 -3.40 -3.29 0.79
C LEU A 289 -4.05 -2.86 -0.52
N LEU A 290 -5.07 -3.60 -0.94
CA LEU A 290 -5.91 -3.25 -2.09
C LEU A 290 -7.38 -3.41 -1.71
N LEU A 291 -8.27 -2.87 -2.53
CA LEU A 291 -9.69 -3.20 -2.48
C LEU A 291 -9.99 -4.31 -3.47
N VAL A 292 -10.79 -5.28 -3.03
CA VAL A 292 -11.38 -6.29 -3.90
C VAL A 292 -12.89 -6.28 -3.73
N LYS A 293 -13.61 -6.53 -4.82
CA LYS A 293 -15.06 -6.70 -4.81
C LYS A 293 -15.38 -8.17 -4.63
N ASN A 294 -16.14 -8.51 -3.60
CA ASN A 294 -16.53 -9.89 -3.32
C ASN A 294 -17.80 -10.31 -4.07
N SER A 295 -18.16 -11.59 -4.02
CA SER A 295 -19.29 -12.14 -4.80
C SER A 295 -20.67 -11.61 -4.41
N LEU A 296 -20.75 -10.75 -3.40
CA LEU A 296 -21.97 -10.05 -2.97
C LEU A 296 -21.99 -8.60 -3.50
N GLY A 297 -20.95 -8.20 -4.24
CA GLY A 297 -20.80 -6.89 -4.83
C GLY A 297 -20.23 -5.82 -3.90
N HIS A 298 -19.81 -6.19 -2.69
CA HIS A 298 -19.21 -5.25 -1.73
C HIS A 298 -17.69 -5.19 -1.91
N GLU A 299 -17.14 -3.99 -1.81
CA GLU A 299 -15.69 -3.79 -1.74
C GLU A 299 -15.21 -4.00 -0.31
N GLU A 300 -14.13 -4.74 -0.15
CA GLU A 300 -13.49 -5.01 1.14
C GLU A 300 -11.96 -4.92 1.00
N PRO A 301 -11.25 -4.58 2.09
CA PRO A 301 -9.79 -4.56 2.08
C PRO A 301 -9.24 -5.99 1.94
N LEU A 302 -8.22 -6.13 1.09
CA LEU A 302 -7.41 -7.33 0.93
C LEU A 302 -5.95 -6.97 1.19
N MET A 303 -5.37 -7.56 2.22
CA MET A 303 -3.96 -7.42 2.53
C MET A 303 -3.18 -8.60 1.94
N VAL A 304 -2.16 -8.33 1.15
CA VAL A 304 -1.15 -9.31 0.77
C VAL A 304 0.07 -9.10 1.65
N PHE A 305 0.66 -10.18 2.15
CA PHE A 305 1.87 -10.12 2.97
C PHE A 305 2.70 -11.38 2.77
N ASN A 306 3.88 -11.42 3.39
CA ASN A 306 4.67 -12.64 3.46
C ASN A 306 5.02 -12.96 4.92
N ALA A 307 5.05 -14.23 5.27
CA ALA A 307 5.33 -14.68 6.64
C ALA A 307 5.98 -16.06 6.63
N PHE A 308 6.68 -16.39 7.72
CA PHE A 308 7.16 -17.74 7.95
C PHE A 308 6.01 -18.67 8.32
N GLN A 309 6.07 -19.87 7.78
CA GLN A 309 5.16 -20.97 8.08
C GLN A 309 5.93 -22.30 8.15
N ARG A 310 5.25 -23.33 8.64
CA ARG A 310 5.77 -24.68 8.79
C ARG A 310 4.85 -25.68 8.10
N LYS A 311 5.40 -26.59 7.31
CA LYS A 311 4.64 -27.66 6.61
C LYS A 311 5.28 -29.01 6.87
N ILE A 312 4.48 -30.07 6.89
CA ILE A 312 5.00 -31.44 6.98
C ILE A 312 5.76 -31.76 5.70
N ASN A 313 7.03 -32.14 5.82
CA ASN A 313 7.88 -32.53 4.70
C ASN A 313 7.88 -34.04 4.49
N GLN A 314 8.10 -34.82 5.56
CA GLN A 314 8.11 -36.28 5.53
C GLN A 314 7.53 -36.84 6.82
N THR A 315 6.82 -37.95 6.71
CA THR A 315 6.42 -38.81 7.81
C THR A 315 7.20 -40.12 7.70
N SER A 316 7.89 -40.52 8.76
CA SER A 316 8.54 -41.83 8.86
C SER A 316 7.96 -42.59 10.05
N LEU A 317 7.83 -43.91 9.92
CA LEU A 317 7.46 -44.79 11.02
C LEU A 317 8.75 -45.25 11.70
N SER A 318 8.84 -45.07 13.01
CA SER A 318 9.91 -45.66 13.82
C SER A 318 9.71 -47.18 13.92
N GLU A 319 10.77 -47.90 14.28
CA GLU A 319 10.72 -49.36 14.50
C GLU A 319 9.74 -49.77 15.61
N GLU A 320 9.38 -48.84 16.50
CA GLU A 320 8.39 -49.00 17.57
C GLU A 320 6.96 -48.58 17.16
N GLY A 321 6.73 -48.24 15.89
CA GLY A 321 5.43 -47.84 15.37
C GLY A 321 5.04 -46.37 15.63
N GLN A 322 5.97 -45.53 16.11
CA GLN A 322 5.72 -44.10 16.31
C GLN A 322 5.93 -43.33 15.00
N MET A 323 5.03 -42.39 14.67
CA MET A 323 5.21 -41.53 13.50
C MET A 323 6.15 -40.35 13.83
N ASN A 324 7.32 -40.33 13.21
CA ASN A 324 8.24 -39.22 13.19
C ASN A 324 7.87 -38.25 12.06
N VAL A 325 7.57 -37.01 12.40
CA VAL A 325 7.19 -35.96 11.44
C VAL A 325 8.34 -34.97 11.30
N THR A 326 8.85 -34.79 10.09
CA THR A 326 9.81 -33.72 9.78
C THR A 326 9.12 -32.53 9.16
N PHE A 327 9.54 -31.33 9.56
CA PHE A 327 8.92 -30.09 9.11
C PHE A 327 9.84 -29.27 8.19
N GLY A 328 9.26 -28.74 7.11
CA GLY A 328 9.85 -27.72 6.27
C GLY A 328 9.40 -26.32 6.69
N PHE A 329 10.35 -25.38 6.70
CA PHE A 329 10.09 -23.96 6.97
C PHE A 329 10.20 -23.14 5.68
N TYR A 330 9.20 -22.31 5.44
CA TYR A 330 9.04 -21.53 4.22
C TYR A 330 8.53 -20.12 4.55
N ARG A 331 9.09 -19.11 3.89
CA ARG A 331 8.54 -17.74 3.90
C ARG A 331 7.65 -17.58 2.68
N SER A 332 6.36 -17.83 2.86
CA SER A 332 5.33 -17.85 1.81
C SER A 332 4.63 -16.50 1.66
N MET A 333 3.90 -16.36 0.55
CA MET A 333 2.97 -15.25 0.32
C MET A 333 1.56 -15.64 0.79
N PHE A 334 0.85 -14.69 1.39
CA PHE A 334 -0.49 -14.89 1.91
C PHE A 334 -1.41 -13.74 1.49
N LEU A 335 -2.67 -14.08 1.26
CA LEU A 335 -3.80 -13.16 1.27
C LEU A 335 -4.39 -13.11 2.68
N CYS A 336 -4.85 -11.96 3.12
CA CYS A 336 -5.59 -11.75 4.36
C CYS A 336 -6.76 -10.80 4.11
N TRP A 337 -7.95 -11.17 4.59
CA TRP A 337 -9.10 -10.28 4.61
C TRP A 337 -9.30 -9.76 6.04
N PRO A 338 -8.97 -8.48 6.33
CA PRO A 338 -9.11 -7.92 7.67
C PRO A 338 -10.55 -8.00 8.22
N PHE A 339 -11.55 -8.07 7.34
CA PHE A 339 -12.98 -8.13 7.68
C PHE A 339 -13.59 -9.53 7.50
N GLN A 340 -12.79 -10.55 7.22
CA GLN A 340 -13.22 -11.95 7.26
C GLN A 340 -12.40 -12.70 8.31
N PHE A 341 -13.00 -13.75 8.88
CA PHE A 341 -12.42 -14.47 10.00
C PHE A 341 -12.39 -15.97 9.73
N GLN A 342 -11.43 -16.65 10.33
CA GLN A 342 -11.29 -18.10 10.36
C GLN A 342 -11.07 -18.56 11.80
N THR A 343 -11.28 -19.83 12.08
CA THR A 343 -10.89 -20.45 13.36
C THR A 343 -9.63 -21.29 13.18
N GLY A 344 -8.72 -21.16 14.14
CA GLY A 344 -7.44 -21.85 14.13
C GLY A 344 -6.45 -21.37 13.08
N LYS A 345 -5.23 -21.91 13.19
CA LYS A 345 -4.07 -21.57 12.36
C LYS A 345 -3.42 -22.78 11.68
N GLY A 346 -4.18 -23.87 11.50
CA GLY A 346 -3.71 -25.12 10.89
C GLY A 346 -3.09 -24.93 9.50
N ASP A 347 -3.59 -23.97 8.73
CA ASP A 347 -3.07 -23.62 7.40
C ASP A 347 -1.62 -23.12 7.41
N ILE A 348 -1.09 -22.71 8.58
CA ILE A 348 0.26 -22.16 8.75
C ILE A 348 1.18 -23.15 9.47
N GLU A 349 0.65 -23.90 10.43
CA GLU A 349 1.46 -24.80 11.26
C GLU A 349 1.65 -26.19 10.65
N GLY A 350 0.82 -26.53 9.66
CA GLY A 350 0.83 -27.80 8.93
C GLY A 350 0.24 -28.97 9.71
N VAL A 351 -0.19 -28.74 10.95
CA VAL A 351 -0.85 -29.68 11.86
C VAL A 351 -1.95 -28.93 12.61
N ARG A 352 -3.00 -29.64 13.00
CA ARG A 352 -4.02 -29.10 13.91
C ARG A 352 -3.44 -28.94 15.30
N ASN A 353 -3.92 -27.94 16.03
CA ASN A 353 -3.50 -27.67 17.39
C ASN A 353 -4.73 -27.33 18.22
N GLU A 354 -5.16 -28.29 19.06
CA GLU A 354 -6.38 -28.19 19.87
C GLU A 354 -6.43 -26.92 20.73
N THR A 355 -5.27 -26.38 21.16
CA THR A 355 -5.20 -25.15 21.95
C THR A 355 -5.54 -23.89 21.15
N THR A 356 -5.47 -23.94 19.81
CA THR A 356 -5.71 -22.79 18.95
C THR A 356 -6.84 -23.00 17.95
N ASP A 357 -7.30 -24.24 17.75
CA ASP A 357 -8.35 -24.60 16.78
C ASP A 357 -9.69 -23.87 17.01
N HIS A 358 -9.97 -23.43 18.25
CA HIS A 358 -11.18 -22.68 18.61
C HIS A 358 -11.01 -21.15 18.51
N ILE A 359 -9.77 -20.65 18.45
CA ILE A 359 -9.47 -19.23 18.46
C ILE A 359 -9.82 -18.60 17.11
N VAL A 360 -10.43 -17.42 17.14
CA VAL A 360 -10.80 -16.67 15.93
C VAL A 360 -9.64 -15.78 15.50
N TYR A 361 -9.25 -15.91 14.24
CA TYR A 361 -8.22 -15.10 13.59
C TYR A 361 -8.78 -14.42 12.33
N ASN A 362 -8.06 -13.44 11.78
CA ASN A 362 -8.33 -12.97 10.42
C ASN A 362 -8.13 -14.11 9.43
N LYS A 363 -9.02 -14.18 8.44
CA LYS A 363 -8.94 -15.19 7.38
C LYS A 363 -7.72 -14.93 6.51
N ILE A 364 -6.90 -15.96 6.33
CA ILE A 364 -5.76 -15.95 5.44
C ILE A 364 -5.81 -17.11 4.45
N VAL A 365 -5.11 -16.95 3.32
CA VAL A 365 -4.98 -17.98 2.29
C VAL A 365 -3.54 -17.97 1.77
N GLU A 366 -2.90 -19.13 1.77
CA GLU A 366 -1.56 -19.25 1.18
C GLU A 366 -1.64 -19.19 -0.35
N LEU A 367 -0.77 -18.38 -0.97
CA LEU A 367 -0.60 -18.36 -2.42
C LEU A 367 0.40 -19.44 -2.86
N ARG A 368 -0.04 -20.35 -3.74
CA ARG A 368 0.73 -21.51 -4.18
C ARG A 368 0.91 -21.53 -5.67
N ARG A 369 2.18 -21.51 -6.11
CA ARG A 369 2.53 -21.77 -7.51
C ARG A 369 2.12 -23.19 -7.88
N ASP A 370 1.31 -23.32 -8.91
CA ASP A 370 0.84 -24.61 -9.39
C ASP A 370 2.00 -25.46 -9.93
N ASN A 371 1.92 -26.78 -9.74
CA ASN A 371 2.88 -27.78 -10.22
C ASN A 371 4.36 -27.51 -9.88
N THR A 372 4.66 -26.77 -8.80
CA THR A 372 6.06 -26.48 -8.38
C THR A 372 6.32 -26.71 -6.91
N GLN A 373 7.57 -27.03 -6.57
CA GLN A 373 8.02 -27.18 -5.19
C GLN A 373 7.92 -25.85 -4.42
N ARG A 374 7.77 -25.92 -3.10
CA ARG A 374 7.78 -24.74 -2.24
C ARG A 374 9.14 -24.05 -2.28
N LEU A 375 9.15 -22.77 -2.61
CA LEU A 375 10.35 -21.94 -2.48
C LEU A 375 10.61 -21.62 -1.02
N LYS A 376 11.89 -21.60 -0.61
CA LYS A 376 12.28 -21.22 0.75
C LYS A 376 11.85 -19.80 1.11
N LYS A 377 11.83 -18.90 0.14
CA LYS A 377 11.55 -17.48 0.34
C LYS A 377 10.81 -16.86 -0.84
N GLN A 378 9.68 -16.24 -0.55
CA GLN A 378 8.91 -15.42 -1.50
C GLN A 378 8.73 -14.02 -0.92
N LYS A 379 9.18 -13.00 -1.66
CA LYS A 379 9.09 -11.58 -1.26
C LYS A 379 9.31 -10.64 -2.43
N ASN A 380 9.00 -9.36 -2.25
CA ASN A 380 9.14 -8.29 -3.24
C ASN A 380 8.28 -8.43 -4.51
N TRP A 381 7.11 -9.06 -4.40
CA TRP A 381 6.07 -9.06 -5.42
C TRP A 381 5.30 -7.73 -5.40
N THR A 382 4.57 -7.45 -6.48
CA THR A 382 3.73 -6.25 -6.62
C THR A 382 2.33 -6.68 -7.06
N PRO A 383 1.29 -6.55 -6.22
CA PRO A 383 -0.06 -7.04 -6.52
C PRO A 383 -0.84 -6.06 -7.39
N PHE A 384 -1.82 -6.56 -8.15
CA PHE A 384 -2.79 -5.74 -8.88
C PHE A 384 -4.06 -6.52 -9.24
N ILE A 385 -5.14 -5.80 -9.54
CA ILE A 385 -6.41 -6.35 -10.03
C ILE A 385 -6.60 -5.95 -11.49
N ASP A 386 -7.09 -6.89 -12.31
CA ASP A 386 -7.58 -6.60 -13.65
C ASP A 386 -9.09 -6.34 -13.58
N LEU A 387 -9.47 -5.08 -13.53
CA LEU A 387 -10.86 -4.62 -13.44
C LEU A 387 -11.68 -5.01 -14.67
N THR A 388 -11.04 -5.34 -15.81
CA THR A 388 -11.76 -5.81 -17.00
C THR A 388 -12.24 -7.26 -16.88
N GLU A 389 -11.71 -8.05 -15.95
CA GLU A 389 -12.21 -9.41 -15.68
C GLU A 389 -13.41 -9.42 -14.72
N ARG A 390 -13.88 -8.25 -14.28
CA ARG A 390 -14.99 -8.10 -13.33
C ARG A 390 -16.37 -8.22 -14.01
N ASP A 391 -16.51 -9.14 -14.95
CA ASP A 391 -17.74 -9.36 -15.72
C ASP A 391 -18.84 -10.03 -14.87
N ASP A 392 -18.47 -10.79 -13.82
CA ASP A 392 -19.40 -11.47 -12.91
C ASP A 392 -19.75 -10.65 -11.66
N ASN A 393 -19.59 -9.31 -11.70
CA ASN A 393 -19.79 -8.37 -10.58
C ASN A 393 -18.83 -8.49 -9.39
N TYR A 394 -17.79 -9.32 -9.44
CA TYR A 394 -16.78 -9.45 -8.39
C TYR A 394 -15.41 -9.92 -8.89
N ASP A 395 -14.37 -9.73 -8.08
CA ASP A 395 -13.00 -10.10 -8.43
C ASP A 395 -12.74 -11.58 -8.14
N LYS A 396 -12.48 -12.35 -9.20
CA LYS A 396 -12.14 -13.78 -9.10
C LYS A 396 -10.64 -14.05 -9.00
N HIS A 397 -9.82 -13.08 -9.42
CA HIS A 397 -8.38 -13.25 -9.53
C HIS A 397 -7.64 -12.01 -9.02
N ILE A 398 -6.45 -12.26 -8.50
CA ILE A 398 -5.43 -11.25 -8.21
C ILE A 398 -4.18 -11.58 -9.01
N TYR A 399 -3.53 -10.55 -9.51
CA TYR A 399 -2.32 -10.66 -10.27
C TYR A 399 -1.13 -10.13 -9.49
N PHE A 400 0.06 -10.59 -9.87
CA PHE A 400 1.32 -10.11 -9.32
C PHE A 400 2.32 -9.92 -10.43
N VAL A 401 3.00 -8.76 -10.43
CA VAL A 401 4.35 -8.72 -10.98
C VAL A 401 5.21 -9.53 -10.02
N TYR A 402 5.46 -10.78 -10.39
CA TYR A 402 6.25 -11.71 -9.60
C TYR A 402 7.73 -11.34 -9.67
N ARG A 403 8.17 -10.85 -10.84
CA ARG A 403 9.52 -10.34 -11.08
C ARG A 403 9.46 -9.21 -12.10
N TRP A 404 10.16 -8.11 -11.80
CA TRP A 404 10.23 -6.94 -12.69
C TRP A 404 11.31 -7.11 -13.77
N SER A 405 12.52 -7.52 -13.39
CA SER A 405 13.57 -7.92 -14.34
C SER A 405 13.18 -9.23 -15.01
N SER A 406 13.27 -9.34 -16.33
CA SER A 406 12.76 -10.49 -17.08
C SER A 406 11.31 -10.81 -16.69
N LEU A 407 10.43 -9.84 -16.96
CA LEU A 407 9.07 -9.75 -16.46
C LEU A 407 8.33 -11.09 -16.36
N GLU A 408 7.85 -11.41 -15.15
CA GLU A 408 6.99 -12.56 -14.86
C GLU A 408 5.69 -12.09 -14.21
N ILE A 409 4.54 -12.48 -14.78
CA ILE A 409 3.21 -12.19 -14.24
C ILE A 409 2.55 -13.47 -13.74
N LEU A 410 2.15 -13.45 -12.48
CA LEU A 410 1.47 -14.54 -11.80
C LEU A 410 0.00 -14.17 -11.58
N LYS A 411 -0.93 -15.06 -11.95
CA LYS A 411 -2.37 -14.96 -11.71
C LYS A 411 -2.78 -15.96 -10.65
N CYS A 412 -3.41 -15.51 -9.58
CA CYS A 412 -3.88 -16.35 -8.47
C CYS A 412 -5.39 -16.24 -8.30
N LYS A 413 -6.02 -17.29 -7.79
CA LYS A 413 -7.46 -17.28 -7.45
C LYS A 413 -7.74 -16.45 -6.19
N LEU A 414 -8.84 -15.71 -6.17
CA LEU A 414 -9.43 -15.04 -5.00
C LEU A 414 -10.69 -15.75 -4.47
N THR A 415 -11.19 -16.73 -5.21
CA THR A 415 -12.36 -17.54 -4.89
C THR A 415 -12.08 -19.00 -5.27
N ASP A 416 -12.96 -19.92 -4.86
CA ASP A 416 -12.86 -21.35 -5.20
C ASP A 416 -11.48 -21.94 -4.86
N PHE A 417 -11.02 -21.69 -3.63
CA PHE A 417 -9.77 -22.22 -3.11
C PHE A 417 -9.80 -23.75 -3.05
N SER A 418 -8.63 -24.38 -3.14
CA SER A 418 -8.54 -25.84 -3.00
C SER A 418 -8.98 -26.29 -1.60
N LYS A 419 -9.30 -27.60 -1.43
CA LYS A 419 -9.76 -28.18 -0.15
C LYS A 419 -8.81 -27.97 1.05
N VAL A 420 -7.59 -27.46 0.83
CA VAL A 420 -6.56 -27.20 1.84
C VAL A 420 -6.37 -25.69 2.09
N GLY A 421 -7.32 -24.84 1.67
CA GLY A 421 -7.24 -23.39 1.92
C GLY A 421 -6.11 -22.68 1.14
N GLU A 422 -5.62 -23.29 0.06
CA GLU A 422 -4.55 -22.74 -0.78
C GLU A 422 -5.13 -22.12 -2.06
N SER A 423 -4.64 -20.93 -2.42
CA SER A 423 -4.92 -20.27 -3.69
C SER A 423 -3.94 -20.75 -4.77
N GLN A 424 -4.49 -21.29 -5.85
CA GLN A 424 -3.71 -21.75 -7.00
C GLN A 424 -3.26 -20.55 -7.84
N CYS A 425 -1.96 -20.51 -8.13
CA CYS A 425 -1.30 -19.45 -8.89
C CYS A 425 -0.58 -19.98 -10.12
N LEU A 426 -0.86 -19.39 -11.27
CA LEU A 426 -0.32 -19.77 -12.59
C LEU A 426 0.42 -18.58 -13.21
N PHE A 427 1.56 -18.84 -13.85
CA PHE A 427 2.21 -17.81 -14.64
C PHE A 427 1.45 -17.61 -15.95
N VAL A 428 0.90 -16.42 -16.13
CA VAL A 428 0.17 -16.03 -17.36
C VAL A 428 1.07 -15.34 -18.37
N TYR A 429 2.23 -14.88 -17.92
CA TYR A 429 3.27 -14.32 -18.75
C TYR A 429 4.64 -14.57 -18.13
N LYS A 430 5.59 -14.99 -18.96
CA LYS A 430 7.01 -15.06 -18.62
C LYS A 430 7.79 -14.59 -19.83
N ARG A 431 8.61 -13.56 -19.66
CA ARG A 431 9.59 -13.20 -20.67
C ARG A 431 10.62 -14.33 -20.78
N GLU A 432 10.82 -14.86 -22.00
CA GLU A 432 11.72 -15.99 -22.21
C GLU A 432 13.10 -15.71 -21.62
N THR A 433 13.54 -16.58 -20.72
CA THR A 433 14.91 -16.59 -20.24
C THR A 433 15.43 -18.02 -20.21
N LYS A 434 16.65 -18.23 -20.72
CA LYS A 434 17.41 -19.49 -20.61
C LYS A 434 17.92 -19.72 -19.17
N GLN A 435 17.09 -19.48 -18.17
CA GLN A 435 17.53 -19.18 -16.82
C GLN A 435 16.74 -19.97 -15.76
N LYS A 436 17.44 -20.37 -14.69
CA LYS A 436 16.89 -21.19 -13.60
C LYS A 436 15.85 -20.39 -12.78
N ASP A 437 14.90 -21.10 -12.17
CA ASP A 437 13.83 -20.53 -11.34
C ASP A 437 14.30 -19.72 -10.10
N ASP A 438 15.56 -19.86 -9.66
CA ASP A 438 16.13 -19.31 -8.41
C ASP A 438 17.10 -18.11 -8.62
N ILE A 439 16.80 -17.23 -9.58
CA ILE A 439 17.65 -16.05 -9.88
C ILE A 439 17.30 -14.86 -9.00
N ASP A 440 18.28 -13.97 -8.82
CA ASP A 440 18.11 -12.69 -8.11
C ASP A 440 16.89 -11.92 -8.63
N VAL A 441 16.10 -11.36 -7.72
CA VAL A 441 14.84 -10.64 -7.99
C VAL A 441 15.03 -9.30 -8.72
N GLY A 442 16.26 -9.00 -9.16
CA GLY A 442 16.64 -7.73 -9.76
C GLY A 442 16.80 -6.58 -8.75
N SER A 443 17.27 -5.44 -9.26
CA SER A 443 17.38 -4.20 -8.49
C SER A 443 16.01 -3.53 -8.27
N LEU A 444 15.14 -3.58 -9.29
CA LEU A 444 13.77 -3.08 -9.24
C LEU A 444 12.83 -4.18 -8.75
N ARG A 445 12.06 -3.93 -7.68
CA ARG A 445 11.23 -4.97 -7.04
C ARG A 445 10.21 -4.40 -6.05
N GLY A 446 9.14 -5.14 -5.76
CA GLY A 446 8.15 -4.78 -4.74
C GLY A 446 7.58 -3.36 -4.95
N GLY A 447 7.49 -2.58 -3.88
CA GLY A 447 6.92 -1.22 -3.91
C GLY A 447 5.41 -1.25 -3.66
N THR A 448 4.64 -0.32 -4.20
CA THR A 448 3.17 -0.32 -4.05
C THR A 448 2.53 -1.49 -4.81
N GLU A 449 1.23 -1.68 -4.62
CA GLU A 449 0.33 -2.25 -5.62
C GLU A 449 0.31 -1.43 -6.93
N LEU A 450 -0.20 -2.04 -8.00
CA LEU A 450 -0.51 -1.31 -9.23
C LEU A 450 -2.01 -1.04 -9.31
N LEU A 451 -2.37 0.20 -9.65
CA LEU A 451 -3.74 0.59 -9.94
C LEU A 451 -3.96 0.60 -11.44
N GLN A 452 -5.07 0.01 -11.87
CA GLN A 452 -5.46 0.07 -13.28
C GLN A 452 -5.93 1.48 -13.62
N VAL A 453 -5.45 2.01 -14.74
CA VAL A 453 -5.78 3.36 -15.22
C VAL A 453 -6.32 3.30 -16.65
N ASP A 454 -7.21 4.24 -16.98
CA ASP A 454 -7.69 4.41 -18.34
C ASP A 454 -6.73 5.29 -19.15
N VAL A 455 -6.10 4.66 -20.14
CA VAL A 455 -5.15 5.29 -21.07
C VAL A 455 -5.64 5.33 -22.52
N GLY A 456 -6.92 4.99 -22.77
CA GLY A 456 -7.54 5.15 -24.08
C GLY A 456 -7.06 4.15 -25.15
N GLY A 457 -7.19 2.84 -24.91
CA GLY A 457 -7.10 1.83 -25.99
C GLY A 457 -6.57 0.45 -25.59
N HIS A 458 -5.85 0.34 -24.49
CA HIS A 458 -5.33 -0.93 -23.96
C HIS A 458 -5.23 -0.88 -22.43
N LYS A 459 -5.02 -2.04 -21.79
CA LYS A 459 -4.94 -2.10 -20.32
C LYS A 459 -3.59 -1.59 -19.84
N ALA A 460 -3.63 -0.69 -18.86
CA ALA A 460 -2.44 -0.17 -18.20
C ALA A 460 -2.63 -0.19 -16.67
N TRP A 461 -1.56 -0.55 -15.97
CA TRP A 461 -1.47 -0.48 -14.52
C TRP A 461 -0.24 0.31 -14.12
N VAL A 462 -0.40 1.15 -13.11
CA VAL A 462 0.61 2.09 -12.69
C VAL A 462 0.88 1.90 -11.21
N GLY A 463 2.15 1.93 -10.84
CA GLY A 463 2.53 1.97 -9.44
C GLY A 463 3.99 2.33 -9.25
N PHE A 464 4.44 2.22 -8.00
CA PHE A 464 5.74 2.69 -7.59
C PHE A 464 6.59 1.52 -7.06
N PRO A 465 7.25 0.74 -7.93
CA PRO A 465 8.27 -0.21 -7.46
C PRO A 465 9.41 0.50 -6.73
N ARG A 466 10.15 -0.23 -5.90
CA ARG A 466 11.39 0.28 -5.30
C ARG A 466 12.60 -0.26 -6.04
N ALA A 467 13.58 0.59 -6.33
CA ALA A 467 14.91 0.11 -6.67
C ALA A 467 15.81 0.06 -5.43
N HIS A 468 16.56 -1.04 -5.31
CA HIS A 468 17.54 -1.28 -4.25
C HIS A 468 18.94 -1.33 -4.86
N ILE A 469 19.74 -0.31 -4.57
CA ILE A 469 21.11 -0.21 -5.06
C ILE A 469 22.08 -0.41 -3.89
N LYS A 470 22.93 -1.43 -4.00
CA LYS A 470 23.96 -1.73 -3.00
C LYS A 470 25.21 -0.86 -3.19
N TYR A 471 25.92 -0.58 -2.10
CA TYR A 471 27.23 0.08 -2.07
C TYR A 471 27.29 1.34 -2.92
N CYS A 472 26.36 2.26 -2.68
CA CYS A 472 26.22 3.48 -3.48
C CYS A 472 25.90 4.68 -2.59
N GLY A 473 26.37 5.85 -3.02
CA GLY A 473 26.30 7.08 -2.24
C GLY A 473 27.25 6.98 -1.03
N CYS A 474 26.71 7.18 0.16
CA CYS A 474 27.42 7.09 1.43
C CYS A 474 27.24 5.77 2.18
N GLY A 475 26.23 4.96 1.82
CA GLY A 475 25.74 3.85 2.62
C GLY A 475 25.95 2.48 1.98
N ARG A 476 25.62 1.41 2.73
CA ARG A 476 25.67 0.03 2.20
C ARG A 476 24.55 -0.26 1.18
N ALA A 477 23.47 0.52 1.23
CA ALA A 477 22.32 0.39 0.34
C ALA A 477 21.53 1.70 0.26
N MET A 478 20.92 1.96 -0.89
CA MET A 478 19.92 3.01 -1.08
C MET A 478 18.63 2.42 -1.66
N TYR A 479 17.50 2.79 -1.07
CA TYR A 479 16.17 2.45 -1.55
C TYR A 479 15.40 3.73 -1.85
N ARG A 480 14.84 3.83 -3.06
CA ARG A 480 13.92 4.91 -3.45
C ARG A 480 12.81 4.34 -4.34
N PRO A 481 11.67 5.03 -4.43
CA PRO A 481 10.64 4.75 -5.42
C PRO A 481 11.13 4.98 -6.85
N ASN A 482 10.57 4.20 -7.76
CA ASN A 482 10.53 4.41 -9.19
C ASN A 482 9.07 4.34 -9.60
N LEU A 483 8.60 5.17 -10.53
CA LEU A 483 7.32 5.00 -11.22
C LEU A 483 7.47 3.88 -12.26
N ALA A 484 6.46 3.03 -12.40
CA ALA A 484 6.39 2.07 -13.48
C ALA A 484 4.98 2.01 -14.08
N VAL A 485 4.91 1.89 -15.40
CA VAL A 485 3.70 1.67 -16.18
C VAL A 485 3.79 0.30 -16.84
N LEU A 486 2.93 -0.61 -16.40
CA LEU A 486 2.75 -1.95 -16.96
C LEU A 486 1.60 -1.90 -17.95
N THR A 487 1.79 -2.38 -19.18
CA THR A 487 0.71 -2.51 -20.16
C THR A 487 0.55 -3.95 -20.62
N GLN A 488 -0.65 -4.27 -21.09
CA GLN A 488 -0.96 -5.55 -21.72
C GLN A 488 -1.42 -5.35 -23.16
N HIS A 489 -0.77 -6.08 -24.08
CA HIS A 489 -1.10 -6.16 -25.49
C HIS A 489 -1.45 -7.61 -25.85
N GLY A 490 -2.72 -7.88 -26.12
CA GLY A 490 -3.20 -9.25 -26.28
C GLY A 490 -2.96 -10.09 -25.01
N ARG A 491 -2.06 -11.09 -25.10
CA ARG A 491 -1.66 -11.93 -23.96
C ARG A 491 -0.30 -11.56 -23.37
N GLU A 492 0.40 -10.60 -23.98
CA GLU A 492 1.75 -10.22 -23.58
C GLU A 492 1.73 -9.00 -22.67
N TYR A 493 2.66 -8.97 -21.71
CA TYR A 493 2.84 -7.84 -20.81
C TYR A 493 4.17 -7.16 -21.09
N LYS A 494 4.21 -5.84 -20.94
CA LYS A 494 5.46 -5.09 -20.99
C LYS A 494 5.46 -3.94 -19.99
N ILE A 495 6.66 -3.57 -19.55
CA ILE A 495 6.87 -2.37 -18.75
C ILE A 495 7.10 -1.24 -19.76
N SER A 496 6.06 -0.51 -20.13
CA SER A 496 6.15 0.55 -21.16
C SER A 496 7.02 1.71 -20.72
N TYR A 497 6.93 2.08 -19.44
CA TYR A 497 7.67 3.19 -18.89
C TYR A 497 8.17 2.85 -17.49
N VAL A 498 9.39 3.26 -17.18
CA VAL A 498 9.95 3.16 -15.83
C VAL A 498 10.82 4.37 -15.54
N SER A 499 10.63 4.99 -14.38
CA SER A 499 11.43 6.14 -13.96
C SER A 499 12.75 5.70 -13.35
N SER A 500 13.74 6.61 -13.29
CA SER A 500 14.81 6.49 -12.29
C SER A 500 14.28 6.79 -10.88
N PHE A 501 15.16 6.77 -9.88
CA PHE A 501 14.84 7.17 -8.51
C PHE A 501 14.10 8.50 -8.45
N ILE A 502 13.01 8.52 -7.68
CA ILE A 502 12.23 9.71 -7.38
C ILE A 502 12.54 10.12 -5.94
N SER A 503 12.93 11.39 -5.73
CA SER A 503 13.21 11.93 -4.39
C SER A 503 11.95 12.31 -3.63
N LEU A 504 10.90 12.76 -4.35
CA LEU A 504 9.67 13.35 -3.80
C LEU A 504 9.94 14.51 -2.81
N ASP A 505 11.16 15.04 -2.83
CA ASP A 505 11.71 16.03 -1.89
C ASP A 505 11.49 15.67 -0.41
N VAL A 506 11.49 14.37 -0.12
CA VAL A 506 11.38 13.85 1.25
C VAL A 506 12.75 13.86 1.90
N LYS A 507 12.84 14.44 3.10
CA LYS A 507 14.06 14.41 3.89
C LYS A 507 14.29 13.01 4.45
N ILE A 508 15.49 12.48 4.27
CA ILE A 508 15.85 11.14 4.74
C ILE A 508 16.81 11.28 5.91
N ILE A 509 16.31 10.97 7.11
CA ILE A 509 17.13 10.91 8.33
C ILE A 509 18.11 9.73 8.29
N GLY A 510 19.10 9.72 9.19
CA GLY A 510 20.00 8.57 9.32
C GLY A 510 19.28 7.34 9.83
N TRP A 511 19.77 6.14 9.46
CA TRP A 511 19.18 4.89 9.94
C TRP A 511 19.57 4.71 11.41
N MET A 512 20.84 4.41 11.73
CA MET A 512 21.21 4.17 13.13
C MET A 512 21.11 5.42 14.02
N ASN A 513 21.47 6.58 13.49
CA ASN A 513 21.39 7.86 14.18
C ASN A 513 20.59 8.85 13.32
N PRO A 514 19.38 9.27 13.74
CA PRO A 514 18.54 10.22 13.00
C PRO A 514 19.24 11.54 12.65
N ASP A 515 20.14 12.02 13.51
CA ASP A 515 20.82 13.31 13.37
C ASP A 515 21.93 13.31 12.32
N VAL A 516 22.41 12.12 11.95
CA VAL A 516 23.49 11.96 10.98
C VAL A 516 22.94 11.33 9.70
N GLU A 517 22.60 12.18 8.74
CA GLU A 517 22.29 11.72 7.40
C GLU A 517 23.54 11.08 6.78
N CYS A 518 23.37 10.04 5.98
CA CYS A 518 24.43 9.51 5.13
C CYS A 518 25.66 8.93 5.88
N VAL A 519 25.47 8.13 6.93
CA VAL A 519 26.54 7.42 7.66
C VAL A 519 27.12 6.26 6.84
N GLU A 520 28.43 6.05 6.94
CA GLU A 520 29.10 4.91 6.32
C GLU A 520 28.48 3.60 6.82
N LYS A 521 28.13 2.70 5.90
CA LYS A 521 27.45 1.40 6.16
C LYS A 521 25.98 1.47 6.55
N ASP A 522 25.41 2.64 6.82
CA ASP A 522 23.96 2.75 7.05
C ASP A 522 23.19 2.66 5.73
N PRO A 523 22.00 2.03 5.72
CA PRO A 523 21.13 2.08 4.56
C PRO A 523 20.38 3.44 4.51
N SER A 524 20.23 4.02 3.32
CA SER A 524 19.34 5.16 3.10
C SER A 524 18.01 4.66 2.53
N VAL A 525 16.96 4.67 3.34
CA VAL A 525 15.72 3.94 3.04
C VAL A 525 14.53 4.90 2.89
N MET A 526 13.94 4.92 1.70
CA MET A 526 12.60 5.45 1.45
C MET A 526 11.84 4.42 0.62
N LEU A 527 10.75 3.88 1.16
CA LEU A 527 9.97 2.82 0.54
C LEU A 527 8.60 3.34 0.13
N PRO A 528 8.18 3.17 -1.12
CA PRO A 528 6.79 3.34 -1.51
C PRO A 528 6.00 2.12 -1.03
N ASN A 529 4.95 2.36 -0.25
CA ASN A 529 4.22 1.30 0.45
C ASN A 529 2.84 1.02 -0.11
N GLY A 530 2.08 2.06 -0.45
CA GLY A 530 0.77 1.93 -1.11
C GLY A 530 0.30 3.24 -1.75
N ILE A 531 -0.62 3.12 -2.69
CA ILE A 531 -1.38 4.20 -3.30
C ILE A 531 -2.74 4.25 -2.59
N SER A 532 -2.86 5.21 -1.68
CA SER A 532 -3.99 5.30 -0.76
C SER A 532 -5.28 5.78 -1.41
N SER A 533 -5.15 6.57 -2.48
CA SER A 533 -6.23 6.93 -3.39
C SER A 533 -5.69 7.49 -4.69
N TRP A 534 -6.49 7.41 -5.76
CA TRP A 534 -6.24 8.11 -7.01
C TRP A 534 -7.57 8.48 -7.67
N GLU A 535 -7.91 9.77 -7.66
CA GLU A 535 -9.20 10.28 -8.16
C GLU A 535 -9.02 11.51 -9.03
N THR A 536 -10.04 11.81 -9.85
CA THR A 536 -10.05 12.91 -10.81
C THR A 536 -11.15 13.93 -10.52
N ILE A 537 -10.85 15.22 -10.66
CA ILE A 537 -11.83 16.31 -10.75
C ILE A 537 -11.70 16.95 -12.13
N GLY A 538 -12.66 16.65 -13.02
CA GLY A 538 -12.52 16.99 -14.44
C GLY A 538 -11.29 16.29 -15.02
N GLU A 539 -10.36 17.08 -15.58
CA GLU A 539 -9.11 16.56 -16.17
C GLU A 539 -7.94 16.49 -15.17
N VAL A 540 -8.12 16.97 -13.94
CA VAL A 540 -7.05 17.02 -12.93
C VAL A 540 -7.14 15.78 -12.05
N ASP A 541 -6.08 14.98 -12.00
CA ASP A 541 -5.98 13.85 -11.09
C ASP A 541 -5.13 14.16 -9.83
N TYR A 542 -5.49 13.52 -8.73
CA TYR A 542 -4.80 13.58 -7.45
C TYR A 542 -4.56 12.14 -6.97
N LEU A 543 -3.30 11.81 -6.72
CA LEU A 543 -2.84 10.53 -6.19
C LEU A 543 -2.24 10.75 -4.80
N THR A 544 -2.75 10.05 -3.79
CA THR A 544 -2.13 10.01 -2.46
C THR A 544 -1.20 8.82 -2.35
N LEU A 545 0.10 9.08 -2.18
CA LEU A 545 1.10 8.04 -2.01
C LEU A 545 1.51 7.95 -0.54
N THR A 546 1.47 6.75 0.03
CA THR A 546 2.04 6.48 1.35
C THR A 546 3.43 5.86 1.20
N ILE A 547 4.38 6.45 1.92
CA ILE A 547 5.78 6.05 1.94
C ILE A 547 6.25 5.82 3.37
N SER A 548 7.34 5.09 3.55
CA SER A 548 8.03 5.03 4.83
C SER A 548 9.48 5.43 4.71
N VAL A 549 9.96 6.14 5.72
CA VAL A 549 11.34 6.63 5.83
C VAL A 549 12.05 5.85 6.94
N THR A 550 13.27 5.40 6.64
CA THR A 550 14.21 4.74 7.57
C THR A 550 13.68 3.53 8.35
N ASP A 551 12.62 2.88 7.88
CA ASP A 551 11.93 1.82 8.63
C ASP A 551 11.50 2.30 10.04
N GLU A 552 11.01 3.54 10.12
CA GLU A 552 10.68 4.19 11.41
C GLU A 552 9.42 5.05 11.39
N SER A 553 9.09 5.63 10.24
CA SER A 553 7.95 6.55 10.11
C SER A 553 7.21 6.34 8.80
N ASN A 554 5.92 6.70 8.81
CA ASN A 554 5.05 6.69 7.64
C ASN A 554 4.70 8.12 7.25
N HIS A 555 4.84 8.45 5.98
CA HIS A 555 4.49 9.75 5.43
C HIS A 555 3.47 9.61 4.32
N ILE A 556 2.70 10.67 4.08
CA ILE A 556 1.80 10.81 2.94
C ILE A 556 2.28 11.98 2.06
N ILE A 557 2.12 11.84 0.76
CA ILE A 557 2.39 12.90 -0.21
C ILE A 557 1.36 12.84 -1.33
N GLN A 558 0.93 14.02 -1.79
CA GLN A 558 0.01 14.14 -2.91
C GLN A 558 0.81 14.37 -4.20
N ILE A 559 0.44 13.64 -5.25
CA ILE A 559 0.93 13.83 -6.61
C ILE A 559 -0.26 14.30 -7.45
N LYS A 560 -0.07 15.36 -8.21
CA LYS A 560 -1.10 15.97 -9.06
C LYS A 560 -0.75 15.82 -10.53
N ASN A 561 -1.76 15.63 -11.38
CA ASN A 561 -1.65 15.57 -12.85
C ASN A 561 -0.78 14.41 -13.37
N LEU A 562 -0.63 13.32 -12.62
CA LEU A 562 0.20 12.19 -13.05
C LEU A 562 -0.47 11.38 -14.17
N LEU A 563 -1.79 11.23 -14.13
CA LEU A 563 -2.56 10.46 -15.10
C LEU A 563 -2.41 11.04 -16.50
N GLU A 564 -2.44 12.37 -16.63
CA GLU A 564 -2.27 13.05 -17.92
C GLU A 564 -0.89 12.77 -18.53
N HIS A 565 0.18 12.78 -17.73
CA HIS A 565 1.50 12.38 -18.21
C HIS A 565 1.52 10.93 -18.69
N ILE A 566 0.85 10.03 -17.97
CA ILE A 566 0.77 8.61 -18.35
C ILE A 566 0.01 8.45 -19.66
N LYS A 567 -1.16 9.09 -19.81
CA LYS A 567 -1.93 9.10 -21.06
C LYS A 567 -1.11 9.58 -22.25
N GLN A 568 -0.38 10.69 -22.09
CA GLN A 568 0.49 11.22 -23.14
C GLN A 568 1.59 10.23 -23.54
N MET A 569 2.21 9.57 -22.56
CA MET A 569 3.23 8.56 -22.80
C MET A 569 2.64 7.35 -23.54
N THR A 570 1.54 6.78 -23.05
CA THR A 570 0.94 5.56 -23.61
C THR A 570 0.21 5.78 -24.94
N THR A 571 -0.14 7.02 -25.32
CA THR A 571 -0.78 7.32 -26.61
C THR A 571 0.14 6.99 -27.80
N THR A 572 1.45 7.14 -27.62
CA THR A 572 2.46 6.86 -28.66
C THR A 572 3.04 5.44 -28.57
N GLU A 573 2.41 4.57 -27.79
CA GLU A 573 2.92 3.25 -27.48
C GLU A 573 2.92 2.32 -28.70
N ASN A 574 4.04 1.63 -28.94
CA ASN A 574 4.15 0.65 -30.01
C ASN A 574 3.84 -0.75 -29.49
N PRO A 575 2.80 -1.44 -29.99
CA PRO A 575 2.36 -2.73 -29.46
C PRO A 575 3.35 -3.88 -29.71
N THR A 576 4.31 -3.74 -30.64
CA THR A 576 5.26 -4.80 -31.00
C THR A 576 6.65 -4.59 -30.41
N LEU A 577 6.94 -3.44 -29.79
CA LEU A 577 8.24 -3.11 -29.20
C LEU A 577 8.16 -3.04 -27.66
N GLY A 578 9.33 -3.13 -27.01
CA GLY A 578 9.47 -2.95 -25.56
C GLY A 578 9.34 -4.22 -24.72
N PHE A 579 9.48 -5.39 -25.35
CA PHE A 579 9.52 -6.69 -24.68
C PHE A 579 10.94 -7.07 -24.23
N ASN A 580 11.73 -6.10 -23.76
CA ASN A 580 13.10 -6.27 -23.25
C ASN A 580 13.32 -5.49 -21.94
N ASP A 581 14.50 -5.60 -21.34
CA ASP A 581 14.83 -4.99 -20.05
C ASP A 581 15.58 -3.64 -20.20
N ASN A 582 15.78 -3.11 -21.43
CA ASN A 582 16.62 -1.94 -21.69
C ASN A 582 16.19 -0.70 -20.89
N ALA A 583 14.88 -0.41 -20.84
CA ALA A 583 14.37 0.73 -20.08
C ALA A 583 14.61 0.57 -18.57
N ILE A 584 14.48 -0.65 -18.03
CA ILE A 584 14.79 -0.95 -16.62
C ILE A 584 16.28 -0.74 -16.37
N ASP A 585 17.15 -1.26 -17.23
CA ASP A 585 18.59 -1.12 -17.09
C ASP A 585 19.03 0.35 -17.14
N CYS A 586 18.43 1.14 -18.03
CA CYS A 586 18.65 2.57 -18.11
C CYS A 586 18.13 3.34 -16.89
N ALA A 587 16.94 3.00 -16.39
CA ALA A 587 16.40 3.54 -15.15
C ALA A 587 17.32 3.25 -13.96
N ILE A 588 17.80 2.01 -13.82
CA ILE A 588 18.72 1.61 -12.76
C ILE A 588 20.08 2.32 -12.90
N LYS A 589 20.61 2.46 -14.13
CA LYS A 589 21.84 3.21 -14.40
C LYS A 589 21.71 4.68 -13.97
N GLN A 590 20.58 5.31 -14.29
CA GLN A 590 20.31 6.68 -13.88
C GLN A 590 20.08 6.81 -12.36
N SER A 591 19.44 5.83 -11.73
CA SER A 591 19.32 5.76 -10.26
C SER A 591 20.67 5.63 -9.56
N LYS A 592 21.62 4.87 -10.14
CA LYS A 592 23.01 4.82 -9.63
C LYS A 592 23.68 6.19 -9.70
N ASN A 593 23.44 6.96 -10.77
CA ASN A 593 23.96 8.32 -10.90
C ASN A 593 23.37 9.27 -9.86
N PHE A 594 22.04 9.22 -9.65
CA PHE A 594 21.38 9.96 -8.57
C PHE A 594 22.02 9.65 -7.22
N CYS A 595 22.17 8.36 -6.92
CA CYS A 595 22.67 7.89 -5.65
C CYS A 595 24.12 8.34 -5.37
N LYS A 596 25.00 8.32 -6.38
CA LYS A 596 26.36 8.89 -6.28
C LYS A 596 26.31 10.39 -5.96
N LYS A 597 25.55 11.17 -6.74
CA LYS A 597 25.40 12.62 -6.55
C LYS A 597 24.87 12.97 -5.16
N TYR A 598 23.87 12.23 -4.67
CA TYR A 598 23.33 12.39 -3.33
C TYR A 598 24.39 12.14 -2.25
N GLY A 599 25.19 11.08 -2.38
CA GLY A 599 26.28 10.82 -1.46
C GLY A 599 27.34 11.92 -1.44
N ASP A 600 27.71 12.44 -2.61
CA ASP A 600 28.71 13.51 -2.73
C ASP A 600 28.19 14.83 -2.14
N SER A 601 26.91 15.19 -2.38
CA SER A 601 26.30 16.38 -1.79
C SER A 601 26.24 16.29 -0.26
N GLN A 602 25.90 15.12 0.28
CA GLN A 602 25.80 14.91 1.73
C GLN A 602 27.17 15.01 2.41
N ARG A 603 28.21 14.39 1.83
CA ARG A 603 29.59 14.54 2.32
C ARG A 603 30.07 16.00 2.29
N LYS A 604 29.66 16.78 1.29
CA LYS A 604 29.99 18.20 1.21
C LYS A 604 29.32 19.00 2.34
N MET A 605 28.03 18.80 2.56
CA MET A 605 27.28 19.45 3.65
C MET A 605 27.85 19.11 5.04
N GLN A 606 28.21 17.85 5.28
CA GLN A 606 28.85 17.44 6.54
C GLN A 606 30.19 18.15 6.77
N LYS A 607 31.02 18.32 5.73
CA LYS A 607 32.28 19.07 5.82
C LYS A 607 32.05 20.55 6.11
N GLU A 608 31.08 21.17 5.45
CA GLU A 608 30.70 22.57 5.67
C GLU A 608 30.19 22.80 7.10
N LYS A 609 29.33 21.90 7.62
CA LYS A 609 28.85 21.96 9.01
C LYS A 609 30.00 21.85 10.02
N LYS A 610 30.91 20.89 9.81
CA LYS A 610 32.08 20.74 10.67
C LYS A 610 32.99 21.97 10.67
N LEU A 611 33.21 22.58 9.49
CA LEU A 611 33.98 23.83 9.39
C LEU A 611 33.28 25.01 10.10
N MET A 612 31.96 25.04 10.17
CA MET A 612 31.24 26.07 10.94
C MET A 612 31.39 25.85 12.45
N GLU A 613 31.24 24.61 12.91
CA GLU A 613 31.44 24.22 14.31
C GLU A 613 32.89 24.51 14.76
N ASP A 614 33.89 24.14 13.95
CA ASP A 614 35.31 24.39 14.24
C ASP A 614 35.69 25.90 14.21
N ASN A 615 34.82 26.79 13.72
CA ASN A 615 35.04 28.25 13.69
C ASN A 615 34.22 29.01 14.77
N GLU A 616 33.30 28.34 15.45
CA GLU A 616 32.52 28.88 16.57
C GLU A 616 33.14 28.54 17.95
N ASP A 617 34.04 27.56 17.99
CA ASP A 617 34.97 27.26 19.10
C ASP A 617 36.30 28.05 18.97
#